data_AF-A0A6L7Y6K1-F1
#
_entry.id   AF-A0A6L7Y6K1-F1
#
_cell.length_a   1.000
_cell.length_b   1.000
_cell.length_c   1.000
_cell.angle_alpha   90.00
_cell.angle_beta   90.00
_cell.angle_gamma   90.00
#
_symmetry.space_group_name_H-M   'P 1'
#
loop_
_entity.id
_entity.type
_entity.pdbx_description
1 polymer ?
#
loop_
_entity_poly.entity_id
_entity_poly.type
_entity_poly.pdbx_seq_one_letter_code
_entity_poly.pdbx_strand_id
1 'polypeptide(L)'
;MAEVERIALRRAVAAISDNTIVVRPSRGQLLGPVIQLGLTVLAVALIVLFLDSLPFWVVVVLTVIAVFLGPVATLGFVFAVIGSSMVVDRRKGTAHWQQGFLGLGIGTTTSIPFDHIDHIAVTGDYDAEDAGGRGHDFVTWEVEIVRDDGRRRAVGSVIAARPLADVALDRANRLAEAVGEMAEAEARLDVLPEYEEIEDHEAVPAPRRRRRVERATLPPPEGAPPEGRS
;
A
#
# COMPACT_ATOMS: atom_id res chain seq x y z
N MET A 1 -11.95 30.29 4.33
CA MET A 1 -11.55 28.96 3.81
C MET A 1 -11.39 28.10 5.04
N ALA A 2 -12.29 27.14 5.29
CA ALA A 2 -12.19 26.29 6.47
C ALA A 2 -10.85 25.53 6.44
N GLU A 3 -10.18 25.41 7.58
CA GLU A 3 -8.92 24.70 7.69
C GLU A 3 -9.19 23.21 7.44
N VAL A 4 -8.61 22.68 6.37
CA VAL A 4 -8.78 21.26 6.00
C VAL A 4 -7.52 20.54 6.46
N GLU A 5 -7.59 19.88 7.61
CA GLU A 5 -6.53 18.99 8.06
C GLU A 5 -6.41 17.80 7.08
N ARG A 6 -5.17 17.37 6.82
CA ARG A 6 -4.89 16.26 5.92
C ARG A 6 -3.98 15.25 6.58
N ILE A 7 -4.47 14.01 6.68
CA ILE A 7 -3.71 12.87 7.18
C ILE A 7 -3.33 11.98 5.99
N ALA A 8 -2.03 11.76 5.81
CA ALA A 8 -1.51 10.90 4.76
C ALA A 8 -1.69 9.42 5.16
N LEU A 9 -2.30 8.64 4.27
CA LEU A 9 -2.57 7.21 4.44
C LEU A 9 -1.84 6.41 3.35
N ARG A 10 -1.82 5.08 3.50
CA ARG A 10 -1.28 4.16 2.50
C ARG A 10 -2.09 4.28 1.22
N ARG A 11 -1.48 4.89 0.20
CA ARG A 11 -2.06 5.17 -1.12
C ARG A 11 -3.31 6.07 -1.08
N ALA A 12 -3.66 6.69 0.04
CA ALA A 12 -4.82 7.56 0.20
C ALA A 12 -4.48 8.79 1.06
N VAL A 13 -5.39 9.77 1.12
CA VAL A 13 -5.30 10.93 2.00
C VAL A 13 -6.68 11.18 2.59
N ALA A 14 -6.77 11.23 3.91
CA ALA A 14 -7.96 11.70 4.61
C ALA A 14 -7.93 13.22 4.67
N ALA A 15 -8.99 13.86 4.16
CA ALA A 15 -9.22 15.29 4.31
C ALA A 15 -10.35 15.49 5.32
N ILE A 16 -10.04 16.12 6.44
CA ILE A 16 -10.95 16.34 7.56
C ILE A 16 -11.48 17.77 7.46
N SER A 17 -12.78 17.94 7.66
CA SER A 17 -13.47 19.22 7.71
C SER A 17 -14.56 19.13 8.77
N ASP A 18 -15.07 20.26 9.26
CA ASP A 18 -16.01 20.34 10.40
C ASP A 18 -17.22 19.39 10.32
N ASN A 19 -17.68 19.08 9.11
CA ASN A 19 -18.88 18.25 8.88
C ASN A 19 -18.62 17.02 8.02
N THR A 20 -17.41 16.83 7.49
CA THR A 20 -17.14 15.74 6.54
C THR A 20 -15.70 15.28 6.61
N ILE A 21 -15.49 13.96 6.64
CA ILE A 21 -14.18 13.34 6.40
C ILE A 21 -14.25 12.63 5.05
N VAL A 22 -13.32 12.95 4.16
CA VAL A 22 -13.24 12.32 2.84
C VAL A 22 -11.89 11.65 2.69
N VAL A 23 -11.91 10.33 2.49
CA VAL A 23 -10.71 9.57 2.14
C VAL A 23 -10.63 9.47 0.62
N ARG A 24 -9.60 10.12 0.04
CA ARG A 24 -9.36 10.14 -1.40
C ARG A 24 -8.13 9.33 -1.77
N PRO A 25 -8.10 8.71 -2.96
CA PRO A 25 -6.88 8.17 -3.54
C PRO A 25 -5.77 9.23 -3.54
N SER A 26 -4.54 8.79 -3.22
CA SER A 26 -3.37 9.64 -3.33
C SER A 26 -3.12 10.02 -4.79
N ARG A 27 -2.57 11.22 -5.03
CA ARG A 27 -2.20 11.68 -6.38
C ARG A 27 -1.25 10.72 -7.10
N GLY A 28 -0.47 9.92 -6.37
CA GLY A 28 0.40 8.89 -6.96
C GLY A 28 -0.38 7.84 -7.75
N GLN A 29 -1.64 7.58 -7.44
CA GLN A 29 -2.49 6.67 -8.22
C GLN A 29 -2.85 7.23 -9.60
N LEU A 30 -2.79 8.55 -9.81
CA LEU A 30 -3.03 9.17 -11.12
C LEU A 30 -1.89 8.92 -12.11
N LEU A 31 -0.69 8.62 -11.63
CA LEU A 31 0.50 8.57 -12.48
C LEU A 31 0.40 7.49 -13.56
N GLY A 32 -0.06 6.30 -13.20
CA GLY A 32 -0.26 5.19 -14.13
C GLY A 32 -1.23 5.54 -15.26
N PRO A 33 -2.49 5.90 -14.94
CA PRO A 33 -3.48 6.30 -15.94
C PRO A 33 -3.03 7.49 -16.81
N VAL A 34 -2.37 8.49 -16.23
CA VAL A 34 -1.87 9.65 -16.99
C VAL A 34 -0.78 9.24 -17.99
N ILE A 35 0.16 8.39 -17.58
CA ILE A 35 1.19 7.87 -18.50
C ILE A 35 0.54 7.06 -19.62
N GLN A 36 -0.41 6.17 -19.31
CA GLN A 36 -1.12 5.37 -20.31
C GLN A 36 -1.94 6.24 -21.28
N LEU A 37 -2.56 7.31 -20.77
CA LEU A 37 -3.31 8.26 -21.59
C LEU A 37 -2.36 9.04 -22.50
N GLY A 38 -1.21 9.47 -21.98
CA GLY A 38 -0.14 10.08 -22.77
C GLY A 38 0.36 9.17 -23.89
N LEU A 39 0.58 7.88 -23.60
CA LEU A 39 0.97 6.88 -24.60
C LEU A 39 -0.11 6.67 -25.67
N THR A 40 -1.38 6.61 -25.26
CA THR A 40 -2.52 6.52 -26.19
C THR A 40 -2.56 7.73 -27.12
N VAL A 41 -2.49 8.94 -26.55
CA VAL A 41 -2.52 10.19 -27.32
C VAL A 41 -1.34 10.26 -28.27
N LEU A 42 -0.14 9.87 -27.82
CA LEU A 42 1.05 9.82 -28.66
C LEU A 42 0.88 8.82 -29.82
N ALA A 43 0.34 7.63 -29.55
CA ALA A 43 0.10 6.62 -30.60
C ALA A 43 -0.88 7.13 -31.66
N VAL A 44 -2.00 7.74 -31.23
CA VAL A 44 -2.98 8.35 -32.14
C VAL A 44 -2.35 9.50 -32.93
N ALA A 45 -1.58 10.37 -32.27
CA ALA A 45 -0.91 11.49 -32.94
C ALA A 45 0.09 11.01 -34.00
N LEU A 46 0.88 9.98 -33.71
CA LEU A 46 1.82 9.39 -34.68
C LEU A 46 1.10 8.82 -35.89
N ILE A 47 -0.02 8.10 -35.68
CA ILE A 47 -0.85 7.59 -36.79
C ILE A 47 -1.37 8.74 -37.63
N VAL A 48 -1.96 9.78 -37.02
CA VAL A 48 -2.60 10.88 -37.76
C VAL A 48 -1.58 11.75 -38.51
N LEU A 49 -0.43 12.04 -37.90
CA LEU A 49 0.56 12.96 -38.46
C LEU A 49 1.49 12.29 -39.48
N PHE A 50 1.69 10.97 -39.40
CA PHE A 50 2.67 10.25 -40.22
C PHE A 50 2.08 9.05 -40.96
N LEU A 51 0.76 8.99 -41.18
CA LEU A 51 0.09 7.86 -41.81
C LEU A 51 0.74 7.44 -43.13
N ASP A 52 1.10 8.42 -43.97
CA ASP A 52 1.67 8.20 -45.30
C ASP A 52 3.15 7.81 -45.28
N SER A 53 3.83 8.00 -44.14
CA SER A 53 5.26 7.74 -43.97
C SER A 53 5.55 6.51 -43.10
N LEU A 54 4.57 6.04 -42.33
CA LEU A 54 4.73 4.90 -41.44
C LEU A 54 4.53 3.57 -42.20
N PRO A 55 5.40 2.57 -41.97
CA PRO A 55 5.15 1.22 -42.46
C PRO A 55 3.83 0.67 -41.92
N PHE A 56 3.09 -0.08 -42.74
CA PHE A 56 1.78 -0.63 -42.37
C PHE A 56 1.77 -1.36 -41.01
N TRP A 57 2.81 -2.16 -40.73
CA TRP A 57 2.91 -2.90 -39.48
C TRP A 57 3.01 -1.98 -38.24
N VAL A 58 3.68 -0.83 -38.36
CA VAL A 58 3.77 0.15 -37.27
C VAL A 58 2.39 0.72 -36.98
N VAL A 59 1.63 1.07 -38.02
CA VAL A 59 0.26 1.59 -37.88
C VAL A 59 -0.63 0.57 -37.17
N VAL A 60 -0.54 -0.72 -37.52
CA VAL A 60 -1.30 -1.79 -36.86
C VAL A 60 -0.95 -1.86 -35.37
N VAL A 61 0.34 -1.86 -35.01
CA VAL A 61 0.77 -1.93 -33.60
C VAL A 61 0.29 -0.70 -32.81
N LEU A 62 0.48 0.51 -33.35
CA LEU A 62 0.01 1.74 -32.71
C LEU A 62 -1.51 1.75 -32.52
N THR A 63 -2.25 1.22 -33.51
CA THR A 63 -3.71 1.11 -33.44
C THR A 63 -4.13 0.16 -32.33
N VAL A 64 -3.51 -1.02 -32.24
CA VAL A 64 -3.77 -1.98 -31.15
C VAL A 64 -3.50 -1.33 -29.80
N ILE A 65 -2.37 -0.64 -29.63
CA ILE A 65 -2.07 0.10 -28.41
C ILE A 65 -3.18 1.10 -28.09
N ALA A 66 -3.57 1.95 -29.04
CA ALA A 66 -4.59 2.97 -28.82
C ALA A 66 -5.96 2.36 -28.44
N VAL A 67 -6.37 1.27 -29.09
CA VAL A 67 -7.64 0.59 -28.83
C VAL A 67 -7.70 -0.04 -27.44
N PHE A 68 -6.61 -0.60 -26.95
CA PHE A 68 -6.59 -1.25 -25.63
C PHE A 68 -6.22 -0.29 -24.49
N LEU A 69 -5.18 0.52 -24.65
CA LEU A 69 -4.77 1.47 -23.60
C LEU A 69 -5.76 2.62 -23.45
N GLY A 70 -6.39 3.09 -24.52
CA GLY A 70 -7.26 4.27 -24.46
C GLY A 70 -8.43 4.13 -23.47
N PRO A 71 -9.28 3.10 -23.61
CA PRO A 71 -10.38 2.87 -22.68
C PRO A 71 -9.91 2.61 -21.24
N VAL A 72 -8.85 1.80 -21.07
CA VAL A 72 -8.29 1.47 -19.75
C VAL A 72 -7.73 2.70 -19.05
N ALA A 73 -6.97 3.53 -19.76
CA ALA A 73 -6.39 4.76 -19.24
C ALA A 73 -7.48 5.79 -18.88
N THR A 74 -8.50 5.92 -19.73
CA THR A 74 -9.63 6.84 -19.49
C THR A 74 -10.39 6.43 -18.24
N LEU A 75 -10.74 5.15 -18.11
CA LEU A 75 -11.40 4.63 -16.91
C LEU A 75 -10.53 4.85 -15.67
N GLY A 76 -9.26 4.44 -15.72
CA GLY A 76 -8.32 4.62 -14.62
C GLY A 76 -8.18 6.08 -14.19
N PHE A 77 -8.16 7.01 -15.15
CA PHE A 77 -8.08 8.44 -14.88
C PHE A 77 -9.34 8.96 -14.19
N VAL A 78 -10.52 8.64 -14.72
CA VAL A 78 -11.80 9.06 -14.12
C VAL A 78 -11.90 8.57 -12.67
N PHE A 79 -11.53 7.32 -12.39
CA PHE A 79 -11.59 6.79 -11.04
C PHE A 79 -10.56 7.41 -10.10
N ALA A 80 -9.35 7.68 -10.58
CA ALA A 80 -8.33 8.32 -9.76
C ALA A 80 -8.65 9.79 -9.47
N VAL A 81 -9.42 10.48 -10.33
CA VAL A 81 -9.85 11.88 -10.13
C VAL A 81 -11.12 11.98 -9.30
N ILE A 82 -12.13 11.17 -9.60
CA ILE A 82 -13.48 11.29 -9.02
C ILE A 82 -13.66 10.38 -7.80
N GLY A 83 -12.89 9.28 -7.69
CA GLY A 83 -13.06 8.30 -6.63
C GLY A 83 -12.80 8.87 -5.24
N SER A 84 -13.73 8.67 -4.32
CA SER A 84 -13.47 8.69 -2.88
C SER A 84 -13.68 7.29 -2.35
N SER A 85 -12.73 6.73 -1.59
CA SER A 85 -12.93 5.38 -1.04
C SER A 85 -13.95 5.38 0.10
N MET A 86 -14.00 6.48 0.85
CA MET A 86 -14.87 6.62 2.01
C MET A 86 -15.22 8.08 2.28
N VAL A 87 -16.46 8.32 2.71
CA VAL A 87 -16.99 9.62 3.13
C VAL A 87 -17.75 9.45 4.43
N VAL A 88 -17.35 10.17 5.47
CA VAL A 88 -18.13 10.34 6.71
C VAL A 88 -18.80 11.69 6.62
N ASP A 89 -20.12 11.75 6.80
CA ASP A 89 -20.90 12.98 6.72
C ASP A 89 -21.73 13.17 7.98
N ARG A 90 -21.35 14.14 8.81
CA ARG A 90 -22.02 14.45 10.08
C ARG A 90 -23.49 14.84 9.87
N ARG A 91 -23.81 15.51 8.76
CA ARG A 91 -25.18 15.99 8.50
C ARG A 91 -26.11 14.86 8.10
N LYS A 92 -25.56 13.82 7.47
CA LYS A 92 -26.32 12.62 7.10
C LYS A 92 -26.33 11.57 8.20
N GLY A 93 -25.43 11.68 9.18
CA GLY A 93 -25.28 10.70 10.26
C GLY A 93 -24.80 9.35 9.73
N THR A 94 -23.98 9.34 8.67
CA THR A 94 -23.61 8.11 7.95
C THR A 94 -22.16 8.13 7.49
N ALA A 95 -21.53 6.95 7.54
CA ALA A 95 -20.27 6.64 6.88
C ALA A 95 -20.54 5.81 5.62
N HIS A 96 -20.04 6.26 4.47
CA HIS A 96 -20.25 5.65 3.16
C HIS A 96 -18.93 5.18 2.56
N TRP A 97 -18.89 3.94 2.08
CA TRP A 97 -17.80 3.41 1.28
C TRP A 97 -18.23 3.32 -0.17
N GLN A 98 -17.36 3.78 -1.07
CA GLN A 98 -17.54 3.59 -2.52
C GLN A 98 -16.53 2.54 -2.99
N GLN A 99 -17.03 1.37 -3.40
CA GLN A 99 -16.18 0.33 -3.95
C GLN A 99 -15.80 0.68 -5.41
N GLY A 100 -14.51 0.68 -5.72
CA GLY A 100 -13.98 0.90 -7.07
C GLY A 100 -14.19 -0.32 -8.00
N PHE A 101 -14.02 -0.13 -9.31
CA PHE A 101 -14.30 -1.17 -10.32
C PHE A 101 -13.12 -2.14 -10.56
N LEU A 102 -13.49 -3.43 -10.74
CA LEU A 102 -12.73 -4.69 -10.90
C LEU A 102 -12.21 -5.32 -9.59
N GLY A 103 -13.06 -5.89 -8.71
CA GLY A 103 -14.14 -6.83 -9.04
C GLY A 103 -15.58 -6.39 -8.72
N LEU A 104 -16.24 -5.86 -9.76
CA LEU A 104 -17.67 -5.95 -10.14
C LEU A 104 -18.82 -5.59 -9.14
N GLY A 105 -18.59 -4.83 -8.08
CA GLY A 105 -19.65 -4.17 -7.29
C GLY A 105 -20.02 -2.77 -7.83
N ILE A 106 -20.63 -2.67 -9.01
CA ILE A 106 -21.06 -1.39 -9.59
C ILE A 106 -22.17 -0.78 -8.73
N GLY A 107 -21.88 0.34 -8.06
CA GLY A 107 -22.87 1.17 -7.37
C GLY A 107 -23.26 0.73 -5.96
N THR A 108 -22.64 -0.32 -5.40
CA THR A 108 -22.92 -0.71 -4.02
C THR A 108 -22.18 0.21 -3.05
N THR A 109 -22.86 1.27 -2.64
CA THR A 109 -22.43 2.06 -1.49
C THR A 109 -22.77 1.27 -0.23
N THR A 110 -21.76 0.79 0.48
CA THR A 110 -22.01 0.34 1.86
C THR A 110 -22.12 1.58 2.72
N SER A 111 -23.26 1.76 3.37
CA SER A 111 -23.45 2.83 4.34
C SER A 111 -23.62 2.23 5.73
N ILE A 112 -22.94 2.80 6.71
CA ILE A 112 -23.13 2.51 8.12
C ILE A 112 -23.68 3.79 8.77
N PRO A 113 -24.93 3.79 9.24
CA PRO A 113 -25.45 4.83 10.11
C PRO A 113 -24.67 4.93 11.43
N PHE A 114 -24.53 6.14 11.98
CA PHE A 114 -23.72 6.37 13.19
C PHE A 114 -24.25 5.65 14.43
N ASP A 115 -25.56 5.46 14.52
CA ASP A 115 -26.22 4.68 15.58
C ASP A 115 -25.87 3.19 15.55
N HIS A 116 -25.30 2.68 14.45
CA HIS A 116 -24.80 1.32 14.32
C HIS A 116 -23.27 1.21 14.47
N ILE A 117 -22.58 2.30 14.81
CA ILE A 117 -21.14 2.29 15.11
C ILE A 117 -20.96 2.05 16.60
N ASP A 118 -20.29 0.96 16.96
CA ASP A 118 -19.94 0.65 18.35
C ASP A 118 -18.70 1.46 18.76
N HIS A 119 -17.61 1.33 18.00
CA HIS A 119 -16.37 2.08 18.20
C HIS A 119 -15.52 2.14 16.93
N ILE A 120 -14.53 3.03 16.94
CA ILE A 120 -13.45 3.09 15.97
C ILE A 120 -12.25 2.38 16.57
N ALA A 121 -11.70 1.39 15.88
CA ALA A 121 -10.54 0.64 16.35
C ALA A 121 -9.30 1.00 15.54
N VAL A 122 -8.16 1.12 16.22
CA VAL A 122 -6.83 1.10 15.60
C VAL A 122 -6.20 -0.25 15.94
N THR A 123 -5.63 -0.92 14.94
CA THR A 123 -4.92 -2.19 15.11
C THR A 123 -3.61 -2.19 14.34
N GLY A 124 -2.53 -2.65 14.95
CA GLY A 124 -1.24 -2.84 14.29
C GLY A 124 -0.79 -4.29 14.19
N ASP A 125 0.08 -4.55 13.21
CA ASP A 125 0.89 -5.77 13.12
C ASP A 125 2.25 -5.63 13.85
N TYR A 126 2.33 -4.72 14.82
CA TYR A 126 3.56 -4.47 15.58
C TYR A 126 3.86 -5.63 16.52
N ASP A 127 4.69 -6.56 16.08
CA ASP A 127 5.25 -7.61 16.94
C ASP A 127 6.63 -7.20 17.47
N ALA A 128 6.76 -7.15 18.79
CA ALA A 128 8.00 -6.82 19.49
C ALA A 128 8.98 -8.01 19.54
N GLU A 129 8.49 -9.25 19.51
CA GLU A 129 9.32 -10.46 19.59
C GLU A 129 10.07 -10.75 18.27
N ASP A 130 9.50 -10.29 17.14
CA ASP A 130 10.06 -10.46 15.79
C ASP A 130 11.07 -9.36 15.38
N ALA A 131 11.43 -8.45 16.30
CA ALA A 131 12.46 -7.42 16.07
C ALA A 131 13.85 -8.02 15.74
N GLY A 132 14.04 -9.33 15.97
CA GLY A 132 15.25 -10.12 15.71
C GLY A 132 15.45 -10.57 14.25
N GLY A 133 15.47 -9.64 13.31
CA GLY A 133 16.36 -9.74 12.12
C GLY A 133 15.93 -10.60 10.93
N ARG A 134 14.68 -11.10 10.81
CA ARG A 134 14.19 -11.70 9.55
C ARG A 134 12.72 -11.45 9.17
N GLY A 135 11.94 -10.72 9.97
CA GLY A 135 10.50 -10.54 9.73
C GLY A 135 10.05 -9.07 9.75
N HIS A 136 9.85 -8.50 8.56
CA HIS A 136 9.19 -7.21 8.30
C HIS A 136 9.86 -5.93 8.86
N ASP A 137 10.54 -5.21 7.97
CA ASP A 137 11.06 -3.84 8.21
C ASP A 137 9.96 -2.77 8.32
N PHE A 138 8.70 -3.14 8.06
CA PHE A 138 7.55 -2.25 8.00
C PHE A 138 6.44 -2.70 8.96
N VAL A 139 5.72 -1.71 9.48
CA VAL A 139 4.55 -1.86 10.34
C VAL A 139 3.36 -1.22 9.64
N THR A 140 2.22 -1.88 9.73
CA THR A 140 0.94 -1.41 9.20
C THR A 140 -0.05 -1.21 10.35
N TRP A 141 -0.56 0.00 10.46
CA TRP A 141 -1.68 0.34 11.34
C TRP A 141 -2.95 0.46 10.50
N GLU A 142 -3.99 -0.27 10.86
CA GLU A 142 -5.31 -0.21 10.22
C GLU A 142 -6.29 0.54 11.12
N VAL A 143 -7.07 1.44 10.53
CA VAL A 143 -8.17 2.14 11.21
C VAL A 143 -9.48 1.58 10.70
N GLU A 144 -10.31 1.08 11.60
CA GLU A 144 -11.55 0.39 11.27
C GLU A 144 -12.74 0.96 12.03
N ILE A 145 -13.89 1.05 11.35
CA ILE A 145 -15.19 1.22 12.02
C ILE A 145 -15.69 -0.17 12.41
N VAL A 146 -15.98 -0.37 13.70
CA VAL A 146 -16.58 -1.59 14.23
C VAL A 146 -18.05 -1.34 14.52
N ARG A 147 -18.91 -2.18 13.95
CA ARG A 147 -20.36 -2.10 14.15
C ARG A 147 -20.81 -2.81 15.43
N ASP A 148 -22.01 -2.50 15.86
CA ASP A 148 -22.77 -3.19 16.90
C ASP A 148 -22.84 -4.72 16.71
N ASP A 149 -22.89 -5.19 15.47
CA ASP A 149 -22.87 -6.61 15.09
C ASP A 149 -21.47 -7.23 15.01
N GLY A 150 -20.43 -6.50 15.43
CA GLY A 150 -19.02 -6.90 15.41
C GLY A 150 -18.38 -6.88 14.01
N ARG A 151 -19.11 -6.49 12.96
CA ARG A 151 -18.51 -6.37 11.62
C ARG A 151 -17.59 -5.17 11.54
N ARG A 152 -16.41 -5.39 10.99
CA ARG A 152 -15.37 -4.37 10.81
C ARG A 152 -15.36 -3.85 9.37
N ARG A 153 -15.08 -2.56 9.21
CA ARG A 153 -14.88 -1.90 7.91
C ARG A 153 -13.69 -0.95 7.96
N ALA A 154 -12.71 -1.22 7.11
CA ALA A 154 -11.51 -0.39 6.99
C ALA A 154 -11.86 1.04 6.53
N VAL A 155 -11.38 2.02 7.28
CA VAL A 155 -11.37 3.46 6.94
C VAL A 155 -10.13 3.76 6.09
N GLY A 156 -8.99 3.25 6.52
CA GLY A 156 -7.69 3.43 5.89
C GLY A 156 -6.58 2.74 6.67
N SER A 157 -5.37 2.78 6.14
CA SER A 157 -4.19 2.25 6.83
C SER A 157 -3.00 3.18 6.69
N VAL A 158 -2.07 3.12 7.63
CA VAL A 158 -0.79 3.83 7.61
C VAL A 158 0.31 2.78 7.63
N ILE A 159 1.32 2.93 6.77
CA ILE A 159 2.49 2.05 6.73
C ILE A 159 3.75 2.87 6.93
N ALA A 160 4.66 2.37 7.77
CA ALA A 160 5.97 2.99 7.98
C ALA A 160 7.02 1.94 8.30
N ALA A 161 8.29 2.34 8.17
CA ALA A 161 9.38 1.52 8.69
C ALA A 161 9.29 1.47 10.23
N ARG A 162 9.76 0.38 10.85
CA ARG A 162 9.74 0.21 12.32
C ARG A 162 10.28 1.42 13.11
N PRO A 163 11.39 2.09 12.72
CA PRO A 163 11.88 3.28 13.43
C PRO A 163 10.95 4.49 13.39
N LEU A 164 9.89 4.46 12.59
CA LEU A 164 8.87 5.51 12.45
C LEU A 164 7.47 4.98 12.82
N ALA A 165 7.39 3.86 13.55
CA ALA A 165 6.14 3.22 13.92
C ALA A 165 5.28 4.12 14.82
N ASP A 166 5.91 4.89 15.70
CA ASP A 166 5.29 5.92 16.57
C ASP A 166 4.61 7.02 15.75
N VAL A 167 5.30 7.55 14.74
CA VAL A 167 4.77 8.58 13.84
C VAL A 167 3.62 8.03 13.00
N ALA A 168 3.68 6.75 12.62
CA ALA A 168 2.61 6.10 11.89
C ALA A 168 1.38 5.83 12.77
N LEU A 169 1.61 5.41 14.01
CA LEU A 169 0.57 5.17 15.00
C LEU A 169 -0.16 6.47 15.36
N ASP A 170 0.57 7.56 15.60
CA ASP A 170 0.00 8.88 15.85
C ASP A 170 -0.98 9.31 14.73
N ARG A 171 -0.61 9.08 13.46
CA ARG A 171 -1.49 9.38 12.32
C ARG A 171 -2.73 8.49 12.29
N ALA A 172 -2.59 7.21 12.64
CA ALA A 172 -3.70 6.27 12.69
C ALA A 172 -4.67 6.63 13.82
N ASN A 173 -4.14 6.92 15.02
CA ASN A 173 -4.90 7.36 16.19
C ASN A 173 -5.63 8.68 15.91
N ARG A 174 -4.97 9.69 15.34
CA ARG A 174 -5.63 10.94 14.93
C ARG A 174 -6.76 10.75 13.92
N LEU A 175 -6.60 9.82 12.98
CA LEU A 175 -7.69 9.49 12.06
C LEU A 175 -8.86 8.84 12.81
N ALA A 176 -8.57 7.92 13.74
CA ALA A 176 -9.59 7.26 14.54
C ALA A 176 -10.36 8.24 15.43
N GLU A 177 -9.65 9.17 16.08
CA GLU A 177 -10.23 10.26 16.87
C GLU A 177 -11.14 11.13 16.00
N ALA A 178 -10.66 11.61 14.86
CA ALA A 178 -11.46 12.46 13.98
C ALA A 178 -12.74 11.76 13.49
N VAL A 179 -12.66 10.47 13.17
CA VAL A 179 -13.84 9.68 12.78
C VAL A 179 -14.77 9.46 13.98
N GLY A 180 -14.23 9.16 15.16
CA GLY A 180 -14.99 8.97 16.40
C GLY A 180 -15.73 10.24 16.81
N GLU A 181 -15.06 11.39 16.80
CA GLU A 181 -15.67 12.70 17.04
C GLU A 181 -16.76 13.03 16.01
N MET A 182 -16.56 12.66 14.74
CA MET A 182 -17.55 12.90 13.70
C MET A 182 -18.80 12.03 13.86
N ALA A 183 -18.59 10.77 14.25
CA ALA A 183 -19.63 9.77 14.44
C ALA A 183 -20.26 9.77 15.85
N GLU A 184 -19.72 10.55 16.78
CA GLU A 184 -20.06 10.51 18.22
C GLU A 184 -19.85 9.11 18.82
N ALA A 185 -18.81 8.41 18.36
CA ALA A 185 -18.45 7.05 18.78
C ALA A 185 -17.08 7.02 19.48
N GLU A 186 -16.88 6.04 20.37
CA GLU A 186 -15.61 5.84 21.07
C GLU A 186 -14.47 5.52 20.08
N ALA A 187 -13.32 6.18 20.21
CA ALA A 187 -12.10 5.80 19.50
C ALA A 187 -11.20 4.98 20.43
N ARG A 188 -11.00 3.70 20.12
CA ARG A 188 -10.08 2.80 20.81
C ARG A 188 -8.73 2.87 20.12
N LEU A 189 -7.86 3.68 20.71
CA LEU A 189 -6.52 3.96 20.21
C LEU A 189 -5.57 2.82 20.54
N ASP A 190 -4.62 2.57 19.64
CA ASP A 190 -3.58 1.59 19.86
C ASP A 190 -2.34 2.28 20.49
N VAL A 191 -1.51 1.49 21.16
CA VAL A 191 -0.32 1.98 21.88
C VAL A 191 0.85 1.07 21.55
N LEU A 192 2.02 1.65 21.29
CA LEU A 192 3.24 0.86 21.15
C LEU A 192 3.56 0.17 22.50
N PRO A 193 3.95 -1.10 22.50
CA PRO A 193 4.44 -1.74 23.71
C PRO A 193 5.67 -0.99 24.23
N GLU A 194 5.70 -0.72 25.54
CA GLU A 194 6.88 -0.14 26.20
C GLU A 194 8.03 -1.14 26.11
N TYR A 195 9.16 -0.68 25.58
CA TYR A 195 10.40 -1.44 25.64
C TYR A 195 10.94 -1.31 27.07
N GLU A 196 11.04 -2.42 27.80
CA GLU A 196 12.06 -2.47 28.86
C GLU A 196 13.40 -2.31 28.13
N GLU A 197 14.13 -1.22 28.39
CA GLU A 197 15.52 -1.09 27.99
C GLU A 197 16.24 -2.34 28.53
N ILE A 198 16.53 -3.29 27.63
CA ILE A 198 17.35 -4.43 27.98
C ILE A 198 18.72 -3.83 28.31
N GLU A 199 19.02 -3.68 29.61
CA GLU A 199 20.37 -3.38 30.11
C GLU A 199 21.34 -4.22 29.29
N ASP A 200 22.33 -3.56 28.67
CA ASP A 200 23.36 -4.15 27.83
C ASP A 200 23.74 -5.56 28.29
N HIS A 201 23.08 -6.58 27.76
CA HIS A 201 23.46 -7.96 27.99
C HIS A 201 24.74 -8.18 27.19
N GLU A 202 25.85 -7.95 27.91
CA GLU A 202 27.21 -8.42 27.70
C GLU A 202 27.36 -9.14 26.36
N ALA A 203 27.91 -8.42 25.37
CA ALA A 203 28.14 -8.88 24.02
C ALA A 203 28.60 -10.34 24.00
N VAL A 204 27.69 -11.24 23.61
CA VAL A 204 28.00 -12.67 23.45
C VAL A 204 29.17 -12.76 22.46
N PRO A 205 30.36 -13.21 22.87
CA PRO A 205 31.50 -13.21 21.98
C PRO A 205 31.22 -14.15 20.83
N ALA A 206 31.29 -13.61 19.60
CA ALA A 206 31.00 -14.35 18.38
C ALA A 206 31.76 -15.69 18.35
N PRO A 207 31.11 -16.81 18.00
CA PRO A 207 31.76 -18.11 17.96
C PRO A 207 32.92 -18.07 16.96
N ARG A 208 34.15 -18.26 17.46
CA ARG A 208 35.37 -18.37 16.66
C ARG A 208 35.18 -19.48 15.63
N ARG A 209 34.96 -19.09 14.37
CA ARG A 209 34.97 -19.98 13.20
C ARG A 209 36.30 -20.76 13.19
N ARG A 210 36.27 -22.03 13.60
CA ARG A 210 37.39 -22.96 13.38
C ARG A 210 37.50 -23.17 11.87
N ARG A 211 38.48 -22.49 11.26
CA ARG A 211 38.84 -22.66 9.85
C ARG A 211 39.44 -24.07 9.69
N ARG A 212 38.61 -25.04 9.32
CA ARG A 212 39.05 -26.37 8.90
C ARG A 212 39.76 -26.22 7.56
N VAL A 213 41.09 -26.23 7.58
CA VAL A 213 41.92 -26.27 6.37
C VAL A 213 41.85 -27.70 5.85
N GLU A 214 40.94 -27.93 4.90
CA GLU A 214 40.86 -29.17 4.15
C GLU A 214 41.95 -29.14 3.06
N ARG A 215 43.00 -29.92 3.30
CA ARG A 215 44.13 -30.08 2.38
C ARG A 215 43.63 -30.92 1.21
N ALA A 216 43.31 -30.27 0.09
CA ALA A 216 42.94 -30.95 -1.16
C ALA A 216 44.13 -31.80 -1.65
N THR A 217 43.98 -33.12 -1.57
CA THR A 217 44.85 -34.09 -2.24
C THR A 217 44.50 -34.04 -3.73
N LEU A 218 45.38 -33.44 -4.54
CA LEU A 218 45.26 -33.45 -6.00
C LEU A 218 45.35 -34.89 -6.54
N PRO A 219 44.49 -35.31 -7.48
CA PRO A 219 44.65 -36.58 -8.17
C PRO A 219 45.92 -36.56 -9.07
N PRO A 220 46.60 -37.71 -9.23
CA PRO A 220 47.83 -37.79 -10.00
C PRO A 220 47.60 -37.54 -11.51
N PRO A 221 48.58 -36.97 -12.23
CA PRO A 221 48.46 -36.66 -13.64
C PRO A 221 48.40 -37.94 -14.50
N GLU A 222 47.37 -38.01 -15.34
CA GLU A 222 47.17 -39.01 -16.38
C GLU A 222 48.25 -38.85 -17.48
N GLY A 223 49.04 -39.90 -17.73
CA GLY A 223 49.92 -39.97 -18.91
C GLY A 223 51.39 -40.32 -18.64
N ALA A 224 51.66 -41.51 -18.10
CA ALA A 224 52.99 -42.13 -18.19
C ALA A 224 52.90 -43.44 -19.00
N PRO A 225 53.81 -43.66 -19.98
CA PRO A 225 53.72 -44.76 -20.96
C PRO A 225 54.09 -46.13 -20.37
N PRO A 226 53.62 -47.24 -20.97
CA PRO A 226 53.91 -48.59 -20.50
C PRO A 226 55.33 -49.02 -20.88
N GLU A 227 56.22 -49.15 -19.89
CA GLU A 227 57.48 -49.89 -20.04
C GLU A 227 57.20 -51.39 -19.87
N GLY A 228 57.43 -52.12 -20.96
CA GLY A 228 57.28 -53.57 -21.03
C GLY A 228 58.30 -54.32 -20.16
N ARG A 229 57.90 -55.51 -19.71
CA ARG A 229 58.81 -56.51 -19.16
C ARG A 229 58.86 -57.73 -20.06
N SER A 230 60.11 -58.15 -20.23
CA SER A 230 60.64 -59.40 -20.76
C SER A 230 59.98 -60.64 -20.17
#